data_AF-A0A1Y4NRQ1-F1
#
_entry.id   AF-A0A1Y4NRQ1-F1
#
_cell.length_a   1.000
_cell.length_b   1.000
_cell.length_c   1.000
_cell.angle_alpha   90.00
_cell.angle_beta   90.00
_cell.angle_gamma   90.00
#
_symmetry.space_group_name_H-M   'P 1'
#
loop_
_entity.id
_entity.type
_entity.pdbx_description
1 polymer ?
#
loop_
_entity_poly.entity_id
_entity_poly.type
_entity_poly.pdbx_seq_one_letter_code
_entity_poly.pdbx_strand_id
1 'polypeptide(L)' 'MEPWIQIRFGSCRKCGKCTYPAAPCRFPERAHGSLEGYGIMVSELAGQAGIRYINGTNTVTYFGGLLIP' A
#
# COMPACT_ATOMS: atom_id res chain seq x y z
N MET A 1 19.22 4.09 4.91
CA MET A 1 17.79 4.15 4.54
C MET A 1 17.72 4.00 3.03
N GLU A 2 16.81 3.17 2.52
CA GLU A 2 16.52 3.17 1.08
C GLU A 2 16.08 4.59 0.67
N PRO A 3 16.53 5.13 -0.47
CA PRO A 3 16.24 6.53 -0.84
C PRO A 3 14.80 6.73 -1.34
N TRP A 4 13.93 5.73 -1.19
CA TRP A 4 12.55 5.73 -1.65
C TRP A 4 11.60 5.21 -0.58
N ILE A 5 10.35 5.69 -0.60
CA ILE A 5 9.28 5.18 0.26
C ILE A 5 8.38 4.27 -0.57
N GLN A 6 8.28 3.02 -0.16
CA GLN A 6 7.38 2.05 -0.79
C GLN A 6 6.01 2.07 -0.11
N ILE A 7 4.99 2.51 -0.83
CA ILE A 7 3.58 2.57 -0.39
C ILE A 7 2.78 1.47 -1.06
N ARG A 8 1.88 0.83 -0.32
CA ARG A 8 1.17 -0.34 -0.83
C ARG A 8 -0.21 -0.49 -0.20
N PHE A 9 -1.18 -0.88 -1.02
CA PHE A 9 -2.48 -1.35 -0.57
C PHE A 9 -2.45 -2.87 -0.38
N GLY A 10 -3.05 -3.37 0.71
CA GLY A 10 -3.16 -4.80 1.00
C GLY A 10 -2.53 -5.25 2.31
N SER A 11 -2.62 -6.55 2.61
CA SER A 11 -2.14 -7.12 3.85
C SER A 11 -0.61 -7.20 3.93
N CYS A 12 -0.07 -7.03 5.14
CA CYS A 12 1.34 -7.23 5.43
C CYS A 12 1.71 -8.71 5.23
N ARG A 13 2.76 -8.98 4.45
CA ARG A 13 3.27 -10.34 4.19
C ARG A 13 4.63 -10.62 4.83
N LYS A 14 5.10 -9.78 5.77
CA LYS A 14 6.43 -9.92 6.37
C LYS A 14 6.55 -11.11 7.33
N CYS A 15 5.46 -11.50 7.99
CA CYS A 15 5.47 -12.57 8.98
C CYS A 15 4.55 -13.71 8.53
N GLY A 16 4.89 -14.96 8.92
CA GLY A 16 4.02 -16.11 8.66
C GLY A 16 2.71 -16.04 9.46
N LYS A 17 2.77 -15.56 10.71
CA LYS A 17 1.60 -15.29 11.55
C LYS A 17 1.74 -13.93 12.23
N CYS A 18 0.73 -13.08 12.02
CA CYS A 18 0.66 -11.75 12.64
C CYS A 18 0.46 -11.87 14.15
N THR A 19 1.12 -10.99 14.92
CA THR A 19 0.93 -10.85 16.37
C THR A 19 -0.31 -10.05 16.72
N TYR A 20 -0.74 -9.16 15.83
CA TYR A 20 -1.92 -8.34 16.05
C TYR A 20 -3.20 -9.22 16.05
N PRO A 21 -4.17 -8.97 16.95
CA PRO A 21 -4.21 -7.90 17.96
C PRO A 21 -3.57 -8.26 19.31
N ALA A 22 -3.07 -9.49 19.49
CA ALA A 22 -2.57 -9.98 20.78
C ALA A 22 -1.28 -9.30 21.28
N ALA A 23 -0.40 -8.86 20.37
CA ALA A 23 0.79 -8.08 20.68
C ALA A 23 1.14 -7.11 19.55
N PRO A 24 1.96 -6.06 19.82
CA PRO A 24 2.43 -5.12 18.80
C PRO A 24 3.14 -5.80 17.62
N CYS A 25 3.28 -5.06 16.52
CA CYS A 25 4.05 -5.52 15.35
C CYS A 25 5.51 -5.79 15.74
N ARG A 26 6.10 -6.84 15.19
CA ARG A 26 7.53 -7.18 15.39
C ARG A 26 8.49 -6.24 14.63
N PHE A 27 8.00 -5.52 13.62
CA PHE A 27 8.79 -4.64 12.74
C PHE A 27 8.02 -3.35 12.43
N PRO A 28 7.65 -2.54 13.45
CA PRO A 28 6.86 -1.32 13.24
C PRO A 28 7.52 -0.33 12.27
N GLU A 29 8.83 -0.20 12.33
CA GLU A 29 9.66 0.69 11.49
C GLU A 29 9.72 0.25 10.02
N ARG A 30 9.33 -1.00 9.72
CA ARG A 30 9.29 -1.54 8.35
C ARG A 30 7.88 -1.58 7.79
N ALA A 31 6.88 -1.07 8.53
CA ALA A 31 5.51 -1.01 8.06
C ALA A 31 5.42 -0.08 6.83
N HIS A 32 4.72 -0.56 5.80
CA HIS A 32 4.43 0.26 4.63
C HIS A 32 3.10 0.97 4.84
N GLY A 33 3.05 2.28 4.64
CA GLY A 33 1.80 3.01 4.59
C GLY A 33 1.01 2.73 3.31
N SER A 34 -0.28 3.05 3.34
CA SER A 34 -1.12 3.08 2.13
C SER A 34 -0.95 4.41 1.39
N LEU A 35 -1.36 4.45 0.12
CA LEU A 35 -1.38 5.70 -0.67
C LEU A 35 -2.23 6.78 0.03
N GLU A 36 -3.41 6.39 0.50
CA GLU A 36 -4.37 7.25 1.16
C GLU A 36 -3.85 7.77 2.51
N GLY A 37 -3.03 6.97 3.22
CA GLY A 37 -2.38 7.40 4.45
C GLY A 37 -1.38 8.54 4.27
N TYR A 38 -0.87 8.72 3.04
CA TYR A 38 -0.03 9.86 2.64
C TYR A 38 -0.83 10.98 1.95
N GLY A 39 -2.17 10.93 1.99
CA GLY A 39 -3.04 11.94 1.39
C GLY A 39 -3.21 11.82 -0.13
N ILE A 40 -2.81 10.69 -0.74
CA ILE A 40 -2.92 10.47 -2.18
C ILE A 40 -4.31 9.92 -2.51
N MET A 41 -5.07 10.63 -3.34
CA MET A 41 -6.35 10.15 -3.85
C MET A 41 -6.14 9.19 -5.02
N VAL A 42 -6.25 7.88 -4.74
CA VAL A 42 -5.90 6.81 -5.68
C VAL A 42 -6.73 6.84 -6.98
N SER A 43 -8.00 7.23 -6.90
CA SER A 43 -8.87 7.37 -8.08
C SER A 43 -8.39 8.45 -9.05
N GLU A 44 -7.99 9.62 -8.53
CA GLU A 44 -7.42 10.69 -9.34
C GLU A 44 -6.05 10.30 -9.91
N LEU A 45 -5.17 9.71 -9.08
CA LEU A 45 -3.87 9.22 -9.53
C LEU A 45 -4.02 8.20 -10.66
N ALA A 46 -4.96 7.25 -10.53
CA ALA A 46 -5.24 6.27 -11.57
C ALA A 46 -5.67 6.95 -12.88
N GLY A 47 -6.57 7.96 -12.79
CA GLY A 47 -6.98 8.76 -13.95
C GLY A 47 -5.81 9.50 -14.61
N GLN A 48 -4.95 10.16 -13.82
CA GLN A 48 -3.77 10.88 -14.31
C GLN A 48 -2.75 9.95 -14.97
N ALA A 49 -2.57 8.75 -14.41
CA ALA A 49 -1.67 7.73 -14.95
C ALA A 49 -2.24 6.98 -16.16
N GLY A 50 -3.49 7.24 -16.56
CA GLY A 50 -4.17 6.50 -17.64
C GLY A 50 -4.48 5.05 -17.28
N ILE A 51 -4.60 4.73 -15.99
CA ILE A 51 -4.86 3.37 -15.47
C ILE A 51 -6.31 3.27 -15.02
N ARG A 52 -6.94 2.12 -15.26
CA ARG A 52 -8.29 1.83 -14.78
C ARG A 52 -8.30 1.70 -13.25
N TYR A 53 -9.11 2.53 -12.60
CA TYR A 53 -9.38 2.39 -11.17
C TYR A 53 -10.16 1.11 -10.84
N ILE A 54 -11.12 0.73 -11.68
CA ILE A 54 -11.94 -0.48 -11.55
C ILE A 54 -11.72 -1.36 -12.79
N ASN A 55 -11.36 -2.64 -12.58
CA ASN A 55 -11.06 -3.60 -13.65
C ASN A 55 -12.22 -4.58 -13.96
N GLY A 56 -13.43 -4.28 -13.51
CA GLY A 56 -14.65 -5.03 -13.81
C GLY A 56 -15.08 -6.01 -12.71
N THR A 57 -16.19 -6.69 -12.96
CA THR A 57 -16.83 -7.62 -12.01
C THR A 57 -15.89 -8.76 -11.61
N ASN A 58 -15.93 -9.17 -10.34
CA ASN A 58 -15.09 -10.24 -9.78
C ASN A 58 -13.57 -9.97 -9.83
N THR A 59 -13.15 -8.71 -9.80
CA THR A 59 -11.73 -8.34 -9.71
C THR A 59 -11.45 -7.51 -8.46
N VAL A 60 -10.23 -7.65 -7.91
CA VAL A 60 -9.69 -6.74 -6.88
C VAL A 60 -8.48 -6.05 -7.48
N THR A 61 -8.50 -4.72 -7.53
CA THR A 61 -7.37 -3.92 -8.04
C THR A 61 -6.55 -3.43 -6.86
N TYR A 62 -5.27 -3.78 -6.84
CA TYR A 62 -4.33 -3.31 -5.83
C TYR A 62 -3.47 -2.19 -6.42
N PHE A 63 -3.40 -1.08 -5.69
CA PHE A 63 -2.52 0.04 -6.03
C PHE A 63 -1.29 0.03 -5.12
N GLY A 64 -0.16 0.38 -5.69
CA GLY A 64 1.11 0.54 -4.99
C GLY A 64 1.95 1.58 -5.71
N GLY A 65 2.90 2.15 -4.99
CA GLY A 65 3.75 3.21 -5.51
C GLY A 65 5.13 3.19 -4.89
N LEU A 66 6.05 3.81 -5.60
CA LEU A 66 7.38 4.12 -5.12
C LEU A 66 7.52 5.63 -5.15
N LEU A 67 7.58 6.26 -3.98
CA LEU A 67 7.87 7.68 -3.84
C LEU A 67 9.39 7.83 -3.95
N ILE A 68 9.83 8.45 -5.03
CA ILE A 68 11.23 8.81 -5.30
C ILE A 68 11.42 10.31 -5.02
N PRO A 69 12.65 10.75 -4.66
CA PRO A 69 12.99 12.17 -4.52
C PRO A 69 12.85 12.94 -5.84
#